data_AF-A0ABC8RMI9-F1
#
_entry.id   AF-A0ABC8RMI9-F1
#
_cell.length_a   1.000
_cell.length_b   1.000
_cell.length_c   1.000
_cell.angle_alpha   90.00
_cell.angle_beta   90.00
_cell.angle_gamma   90.00
#
_symmetry.space_group_name_H-M   'P 1'
#
loop_
_entity.id
_entity.type
_entity.pdbx_description
1 polymer ?
#
loop_
_entity_poly.entity_id
_entity_poly.type
_entity_poly.pdbx_seq_one_letter_code
_entity_poly.pdbx_strand_id
1 'polypeptide(L)'
;MAVQNLPFIGNMEKRIQSASALLHTSLGCCFVDGLEHRDSIAIYNCLRAYAAIDNTKSAEEIFRTNVVAPLIQKIIPNNSLGVTGGASGDALEEDYKQVKQFVEKDCKFLLEISSTENSGLHVFCFLANSILKEVLSAIQREKPGAFSPGRPTEFLKNYISSLDFLTHLEGYCPSRSAVVKFRAEAVYIDFMKQWNVGVYFSLRFQEIARALDSALVVASLMPVQNSNSYQQNSQHLKLKQSVSLLECLRSCWREDVLVLSCSDKFLRLSLQLLSRYSNWLSAGLAARKAGNAGSSTGSEWAISALPDDLIYVIHDLDCLVMEICGDYLGQVLELLKSCSAEILDLVKQSILQGGKSLKELVPQVMNSIVETLVEKSVEDLRQLKGITATYRMTNKPLPIRHSPYVTGVLRPLKAFLDGERAVTYLTTEIKNEILHGTAFEITGRYHELAADLVNVARKTESSLQKIRLGAQRRAGASSDVSDHNVSDTDKICMQLFLDIQEYGRNLNALGVDAAKIPAFRSLWQCVAPSDRQNTINF
;
A
#
# COMPACT_ATOMS: atom_id res chain seq x y z
N MET A 1 51.04 -49.89 22.86
CA MET A 1 51.98 -50.16 21.76
C MET A 1 51.20 -50.13 20.46
N ALA A 2 51.55 -49.22 19.55
CA ALA A 2 50.83 -49.03 18.30
C ALA A 2 51.03 -50.25 17.38
N VAL A 3 49.92 -50.94 17.10
CA VAL A 3 49.82 -52.08 16.18
C VAL A 3 50.23 -51.69 14.74
N GLN A 4 50.36 -50.40 14.44
CA GLN A 4 50.68 -49.85 13.11
C GLN A 4 52.13 -50.06 12.62
N ASN A 5 53.09 -50.45 13.48
CA ASN A 5 54.52 -50.48 13.13
C ASN A 5 55.12 -51.87 12.89
N LEU A 6 54.29 -52.91 12.72
CA LEU A 6 54.77 -54.26 12.40
C LEU A 6 54.81 -54.48 10.86
N PRO A 7 55.96 -54.89 10.27
CA PRO A 7 56.10 -55.06 8.81
C PRO A 7 55.13 -56.08 8.19
N PHE A 8 54.67 -57.07 8.97
CA PHE A 8 53.60 -57.98 8.56
C PHE A 8 52.26 -57.27 8.37
N ILE A 9 51.92 -56.34 9.27
CA ILE A 9 50.66 -55.58 9.22
C ILE A 9 50.65 -54.64 8.04
N GLY A 10 51.76 -53.95 7.75
CA GLY A 10 51.88 -53.12 6.55
C GLY A 10 51.79 -53.92 5.23
N ASN A 11 52.28 -55.16 5.19
CA ASN A 11 52.13 -56.01 4.01
C ASN A 11 50.70 -56.56 3.85
N MET A 12 50.04 -56.89 4.96
CA MET A 12 48.64 -57.30 4.98
C MET A 12 47.70 -56.17 4.58
N GLU A 13 47.98 -54.94 5.03
CA GLU A 13 47.26 -53.72 4.63
C GLU A 13 47.33 -53.50 3.12
N LYS A 14 48.53 -53.60 2.51
CA LYS A 14 48.68 -53.51 1.03
C LYS A 14 47.86 -54.57 0.29
N ARG A 15 47.84 -55.82 0.77
CA ARG A 15 47.03 -56.89 0.15
C ARG A 15 45.54 -56.63 0.27
N ILE A 16 45.08 -56.12 1.43
CA ILE A 16 43.68 -55.73 1.64
C ILE A 16 43.30 -54.58 0.72
N GLN A 17 44.16 -53.56 0.58
CA GLN A 17 43.95 -52.44 -0.34
C GLN A 17 43.84 -52.92 -1.80
N SER A 18 44.73 -53.81 -2.25
CA SER A 18 44.68 -54.39 -3.60
C SER A 18 43.41 -55.21 -3.83
N ALA A 19 42.98 -56.02 -2.84
CA ALA A 19 41.75 -56.80 -2.93
C ALA A 19 40.51 -55.90 -2.95
N SER A 20 40.50 -54.83 -2.14
CA SER A 20 39.44 -53.82 -2.13
C SER A 20 39.33 -53.10 -3.47
N ALA A 21 40.47 -52.69 -4.05
CA ALA A 21 40.49 -52.06 -5.37
C ALA A 21 39.95 -53.00 -6.48
N LEU A 22 40.34 -54.28 -6.47
CA LEU A 22 39.82 -55.28 -7.41
C LEU A 22 38.32 -55.49 -7.24
N LEU A 23 37.83 -55.54 -5.99
CA LEU A 23 36.41 -55.66 -5.69
C LEU A 23 35.64 -54.44 -6.20
N HIS A 24 36.11 -53.22 -5.93
CA HIS A 24 35.47 -51.99 -6.39
C HIS A 24 35.39 -51.92 -7.92
N THR A 25 36.48 -52.25 -8.62
CA THR A 25 36.49 -52.26 -10.09
C THR A 25 35.54 -53.31 -10.66
N SER A 26 35.60 -54.55 -10.15
CA SER A 26 34.75 -55.64 -10.64
C SER A 26 33.27 -55.36 -10.37
N LEU A 27 32.94 -54.89 -9.16
CA LEU A 27 31.58 -54.52 -8.79
C LEU A 27 31.07 -53.34 -9.63
N GLY A 28 31.95 -52.38 -9.93
CA GLY A 28 31.64 -51.26 -10.82
C GLY A 28 31.29 -51.71 -12.23
N CYS A 29 32.11 -52.57 -12.84
CA CYS A 29 31.84 -53.12 -14.18
C CYS A 29 30.51 -53.92 -14.20
N CYS A 30 30.30 -54.81 -13.23
CA CYS A 30 29.04 -55.58 -13.14
C CYS A 30 27.82 -54.66 -12.97
N PHE A 31 27.96 -53.58 -12.22
CA PHE A 31 26.87 -52.63 -12.03
C PHE A 31 26.58 -51.85 -13.32
N VAL A 32 27.61 -51.40 -14.04
CA VAL A 32 27.44 -50.75 -15.36
C VAL A 32 26.77 -51.70 -16.35
N ASP A 33 27.26 -52.93 -16.49
CA ASP A 33 26.67 -53.93 -17.38
C ASP A 33 25.20 -54.20 -17.04
N GLY A 34 24.89 -54.29 -15.73
CA GLY A 34 23.52 -54.45 -15.24
C GLY A 34 22.63 -53.26 -15.57
N LEU A 35 23.14 -52.02 -15.49
CA LEU A 35 22.41 -50.81 -15.86
C LEU A 35 22.16 -50.73 -17.37
N GLU A 36 23.14 -51.06 -18.21
CA GLU A 36 23.02 -51.05 -19.67
C GLU A 36 21.95 -52.02 -20.18
N HIS A 37 21.90 -53.23 -19.60
CA HIS A 37 20.97 -54.28 -20.00
C HIS A 37 19.66 -54.27 -19.19
N ARG A 38 19.52 -53.35 -18.22
CA ARG A 38 18.40 -53.30 -17.25
C ARG A 38 18.14 -54.63 -16.54
N ASP A 39 19.21 -55.37 -16.21
CA ASP A 39 19.11 -56.64 -15.48
C ASP A 39 18.84 -56.36 -13.99
N SER A 40 17.58 -56.54 -13.58
CA SER A 40 17.14 -56.29 -12.21
C SER A 40 17.88 -57.14 -11.17
N ILE A 41 18.25 -58.37 -11.50
CA ILE A 41 18.92 -59.29 -10.58
C ILE A 41 20.37 -58.85 -10.38
N ALA A 42 21.06 -58.55 -11.48
CA ALA A 42 22.43 -58.05 -11.43
C ALA A 42 22.52 -56.74 -10.64
N ILE A 43 21.62 -55.79 -10.93
CA ILE A 43 21.53 -54.50 -10.23
C ILE A 43 21.29 -54.73 -8.73
N TYR A 44 20.28 -55.51 -8.35
CA TYR A 44 19.94 -55.76 -6.96
C TYR A 44 21.12 -56.35 -6.17
N ASN A 45 21.80 -57.35 -6.75
CA ASN A 45 22.96 -57.98 -6.12
C ASN A 45 24.14 -57.01 -6.01
N CYS A 46 24.38 -56.18 -7.03
CA CYS A 46 25.42 -55.14 -6.97
C CYS A 46 25.13 -54.12 -5.87
N LEU A 47 23.90 -53.64 -5.75
CA LEU A 47 23.51 -52.68 -4.72
C LEU A 47 23.63 -53.29 -3.31
N ARG A 48 23.27 -54.57 -3.13
CA ARG A 48 23.51 -55.26 -1.85
C ARG A 48 25.00 -55.36 -1.51
N ALA A 49 25.84 -55.63 -2.50
CA ALA A 49 27.28 -55.66 -2.29
C ALA A 49 27.83 -54.27 -1.92
N TYR A 50 27.38 -53.20 -2.60
CA TYR A 50 27.75 -51.82 -2.26
C TYR A 50 27.31 -51.42 -0.85
N ALA A 51 26.10 -51.81 -0.44
CA ALA A 51 25.61 -51.57 0.91
C ALA A 51 26.43 -52.35 1.96
N ALA A 52 26.80 -53.59 1.66
CA ALA A 52 27.59 -54.43 2.58
C ALA A 52 29.01 -53.91 2.82
N ILE A 53 29.60 -53.21 1.86
CA ILE A 53 30.93 -52.58 1.97
C ILE A 53 30.87 -51.10 2.36
N ASP A 54 29.70 -50.58 2.72
CA ASP A 54 29.45 -49.18 3.08
C ASP A 54 29.95 -48.16 2.02
N ASN A 55 29.89 -48.54 0.74
CA ASN A 55 30.28 -47.68 -0.37
C ASN A 55 29.08 -47.31 -1.24
N THR A 56 28.11 -46.64 -0.64
CA THR A 56 26.89 -46.20 -1.32
C THR A 56 27.16 -45.13 -2.38
N LYS A 57 28.09 -44.23 -2.07
CA LYS A 57 28.49 -43.11 -2.94
C LYS A 57 29.01 -43.57 -4.29
N SER A 58 29.80 -44.65 -4.35
CA SER A 58 30.28 -45.15 -5.64
C SER A 58 29.16 -45.67 -6.53
N ALA A 59 28.15 -46.35 -5.98
CA ALA A 59 27.00 -46.79 -6.78
C ALA A 59 26.21 -45.60 -7.34
N GLU A 60 25.95 -44.60 -6.49
CA GLU A 60 25.27 -43.35 -6.89
C GLU A 60 26.04 -42.59 -7.97
N GLU A 61 27.37 -42.55 -7.87
CA GLU A 61 28.26 -41.92 -8.85
C GLU A 61 28.27 -42.67 -10.19
N ILE A 62 28.32 -44.00 -10.17
CA ILE A 62 28.28 -44.83 -11.37
C ILE A 62 26.96 -44.64 -12.11
N PHE A 63 25.84 -44.67 -11.37
CA PHE A 63 24.54 -44.41 -11.97
C PHE A 63 24.44 -42.98 -12.54
N ARG A 64 24.97 -41.99 -11.81
CA ARG A 64 25.01 -40.60 -12.30
C ARG A 64 25.77 -40.49 -13.61
N THR A 65 26.97 -41.05 -13.67
CA THR A 65 27.89 -40.85 -14.79
C THR A 65 27.49 -41.64 -16.04
N ASN A 66 26.99 -42.87 -15.88
CA ASN A 66 26.71 -43.75 -17.01
C ASN A 66 25.28 -43.63 -17.55
N VAL A 67 24.30 -43.30 -16.70
CA VAL A 67 22.89 -43.19 -17.11
C VAL A 67 22.43 -41.75 -17.12
N VAL A 68 22.55 -41.03 -16.00
CA VAL A 68 21.95 -39.70 -15.87
C VAL A 68 22.67 -38.64 -16.72
N ALA A 69 24.00 -38.52 -16.59
CA ALA A 69 24.79 -37.47 -17.23
C ALA A 69 24.67 -37.44 -18.78
N PRO A 70 24.76 -38.57 -19.50
CA PRO A 70 24.61 -38.57 -20.96
C PRO A 70 23.22 -38.13 -21.42
N LEU A 71 22.20 -38.32 -20.57
CA LEU A 71 20.81 -37.99 -20.90
C LEU A 71 20.51 -36.53 -20.55
N ILE A 72 21.00 -36.04 -19.41
CA ILE A 72 20.94 -34.60 -19.09
C ILE A 72 21.72 -33.77 -20.11
N GLN A 73 22.88 -34.24 -20.58
CA GLN A 73 23.66 -33.55 -21.62
C GLN A 73 22.91 -33.44 -22.97
N LYS A 74 21.97 -34.35 -23.26
CA LYS A 74 21.12 -34.24 -24.46
C LYS A 74 20.02 -33.19 -24.30
N ILE A 75 19.52 -33.00 -23.08
CA ILE A 75 18.44 -32.05 -22.76
C ILE A 75 19.02 -30.64 -22.60
N ILE A 76 20.12 -30.53 -21.86
CA ILE A 76 20.86 -29.29 -21.61
C ILE A 76 22.23 -29.44 -22.28
N PRO A 77 22.32 -29.19 -23.59
CA PRO A 77 23.56 -29.33 -24.34
C PRO A 77 24.58 -28.27 -23.94
N ASN A 78 25.87 -28.62 -24.08
CA ASN A 78 26.95 -27.70 -23.81
C ASN A 78 26.94 -26.56 -24.84
N ASN A 79 26.64 -25.34 -24.41
CA ASN A 79 26.65 -24.16 -25.25
C ASN A 79 28.10 -23.66 -25.43
N SER A 80 28.90 -24.39 -26.21
CA SER A 80 30.28 -24.02 -26.55
C SER A 80 30.39 -22.92 -27.61
N LEU A 81 29.28 -22.38 -28.12
CA LEU A 81 29.27 -21.19 -28.98
C LEU A 81 28.39 -20.11 -28.38
N GLY A 82 29.01 -19.00 -28.00
CA GLY A 82 28.38 -17.76 -27.56
C GLY A 82 27.58 -17.06 -28.66
N VAL A 83 26.54 -17.71 -29.17
CA VAL A 83 25.55 -17.11 -30.05
C VAL A 83 24.34 -16.74 -29.19
N THR A 84 24.39 -15.52 -28.66
CA THR A 84 23.24 -14.66 -28.32
C THR A 84 21.97 -15.40 -27.88
N GLY A 85 22.00 -15.99 -26.70
CA GLY A 85 20.78 -16.42 -26.03
C GLY A 85 20.06 -15.19 -25.51
N GLY A 86 19.06 -14.71 -26.25
CA GLY A 86 18.07 -13.79 -25.70
C GLY A 86 17.38 -14.40 -24.47
N ALA A 87 16.38 -13.69 -23.94
CA ALA A 87 15.63 -14.04 -22.73
C ALA A 87 15.22 -15.53 -22.56
N SER A 88 15.14 -16.28 -23.66
CA SER A 88 14.75 -17.70 -23.76
C SER A 88 15.85 -18.73 -23.44
N GLY A 89 17.14 -18.38 -23.40
CA GLY A 89 18.22 -19.37 -23.22
C GLY A 89 18.23 -20.04 -21.84
N ASP A 90 17.85 -19.29 -20.81
CA ASP A 90 17.88 -19.70 -19.40
C ASP A 90 16.53 -20.23 -18.88
N ALA A 91 15.53 -20.43 -19.74
CA ALA A 91 14.24 -20.96 -19.33
C ALA A 91 14.36 -22.45 -18.99
N LEU A 92 13.85 -22.86 -17.83
CA LEU A 92 13.97 -24.25 -17.32
C LEU A 92 12.70 -25.09 -17.49
N GLU A 93 11.56 -24.48 -17.81
CA GLU A 93 10.26 -25.17 -17.84
C GLU A 93 10.26 -26.38 -18.79
N GLU A 94 10.76 -26.19 -20.01
CA GLU A 94 10.80 -27.25 -21.03
C GLU A 94 11.90 -28.29 -20.73
N ASP A 95 13.06 -27.85 -20.22
CA ASP A 95 14.11 -28.76 -19.78
C ASP A 95 13.57 -29.69 -18.70
N TYR A 96 12.86 -29.16 -17.70
CA TYR A 96 12.28 -29.98 -16.63
C TYR A 96 11.21 -30.94 -17.16
N LYS A 97 10.39 -30.55 -18.13
CA LYS A 97 9.44 -31.49 -18.77
C LYS A 97 10.16 -32.68 -19.40
N GLN A 98 11.25 -32.42 -20.12
CA GLN A 98 12.06 -33.49 -20.72
C GLN A 98 12.77 -34.34 -19.67
N VAL A 99 13.33 -33.72 -18.62
CA VAL A 99 13.98 -34.44 -17.51
C VAL A 99 12.98 -35.35 -16.80
N LYS A 100 11.75 -34.88 -16.54
CA LYS A 100 10.70 -35.72 -15.91
C LYS A 100 10.35 -36.94 -16.77
N GLN A 101 10.21 -36.77 -18.08
CA GLN A 101 9.96 -37.88 -19.00
C GLN A 101 11.12 -38.89 -19.01
N PHE A 102 12.36 -38.39 -18.97
CA PHE A 102 13.56 -39.22 -18.87
C PHE A 102 13.59 -40.01 -17.56
N VAL A 103 13.32 -39.37 -16.41
CA VAL A 103 13.30 -40.06 -15.10
C VAL A 103 12.30 -41.22 -15.11
N GLU A 104 11.09 -40.99 -15.64
CA GLU A 104 10.05 -42.02 -15.75
C GLU A 104 10.48 -43.19 -16.65
N LYS A 105 11.12 -42.91 -17.79
CA LYS A 105 11.46 -43.92 -18.80
C LYS A 105 12.73 -44.72 -18.47
N ASP A 106 13.74 -44.04 -17.92
CA ASP A 106 15.12 -44.51 -17.92
C ASP A 106 15.76 -44.52 -16.52
N CYS A 107 15.11 -43.98 -15.48
CA CYS A 107 15.59 -44.09 -14.09
C CYS A 107 14.67 -44.90 -13.19
N LYS A 108 13.37 -44.95 -13.51
CA LYS A 108 12.34 -45.59 -12.67
C LYS A 108 12.67 -47.02 -12.26
N PHE A 109 13.20 -47.85 -13.17
CA PHE A 109 13.55 -49.24 -12.86
C PHE A 109 14.55 -49.35 -11.68
N LEU A 110 15.56 -48.47 -11.61
CA LEU A 110 16.54 -48.48 -10.53
C LEU A 110 15.91 -47.95 -9.23
N LEU A 111 15.07 -46.92 -9.34
CA LEU A 111 14.36 -46.34 -8.20
C LEU A 111 13.43 -47.38 -7.56
N GLU A 112 12.72 -48.19 -8.34
CA GLU A 112 11.90 -49.31 -7.86
C GLU A 112 12.74 -50.40 -7.17
N ILE A 113 13.87 -50.79 -7.77
CA ILE A 113 14.77 -51.79 -7.14
C ILE A 113 15.30 -51.28 -5.79
N SER A 114 15.79 -50.03 -5.74
CA SER A 114 16.32 -49.43 -4.50
C SER A 114 15.26 -49.14 -3.43
N SER A 115 13.99 -49.07 -3.81
CA SER A 115 12.85 -48.90 -2.89
C SER A 115 12.16 -50.22 -2.50
N THR A 116 12.70 -51.37 -2.92
CA THR A 116 12.14 -52.69 -2.58
C THR A 116 12.11 -52.88 -1.05
N GLU A 117 10.95 -53.27 -0.52
CA GLU A 117 10.75 -53.48 0.92
C GLU A 117 11.68 -54.58 1.46
N ASN A 118 12.18 -54.39 2.68
CA ASN A 118 13.07 -55.35 3.37
C ASN A 118 14.39 -55.68 2.63
N SER A 119 14.75 -54.91 1.60
CA SER A 119 15.97 -55.12 0.81
C SER A 119 17.24 -54.58 1.48
N GLY A 120 17.09 -53.63 2.41
CA GLY A 120 18.21 -52.87 2.97
C GLY A 120 18.77 -51.79 2.03
N LEU A 121 18.18 -51.59 0.85
CA LEU A 121 18.67 -50.65 -0.17
C LEU A 121 18.20 -49.20 0.06
N HIS A 122 17.43 -48.92 1.11
CA HIS A 122 17.02 -47.57 1.48
C HIS A 122 18.16 -46.67 1.98
N VAL A 123 19.39 -47.20 2.03
CA VAL A 123 20.61 -46.45 2.35
C VAL A 123 21.11 -45.61 1.15
N PHE A 124 20.64 -45.92 -0.07
CA PHE A 124 21.01 -45.19 -1.28
C PHE A 124 20.06 -44.01 -1.53
N CYS A 125 20.62 -42.89 -2.00
CA CYS A 125 19.91 -41.65 -2.32
C CYS A 125 20.11 -41.27 -3.79
N PHE A 126 19.77 -42.17 -4.73
CA PHE A 126 19.90 -41.93 -6.18
C PHE A 126 19.17 -40.67 -6.69
N LEU A 127 18.01 -40.35 -6.10
CA LEU A 127 17.25 -39.13 -6.45
C LEU A 127 18.08 -37.86 -6.20
N ALA A 128 18.76 -37.76 -5.05
CA ALA A 128 19.56 -36.59 -4.71
C ALA A 128 20.95 -36.62 -5.36
N ASN A 129 21.69 -37.70 -5.12
CA ASN A 129 23.13 -37.76 -5.40
C ASN A 129 23.44 -38.12 -6.86
N SER A 130 22.46 -38.64 -7.60
CA SER A 130 22.58 -38.91 -9.03
C SER A 130 21.75 -37.94 -9.86
N ILE A 131 20.41 -37.96 -9.71
CA ILE A 131 19.52 -37.19 -10.61
C ILE A 131 19.59 -35.70 -10.34
N LEU A 132 19.22 -35.26 -9.12
CA LEU A 132 19.19 -33.84 -8.78
C LEU A 132 20.58 -33.19 -8.88
N LYS A 133 21.62 -33.92 -8.46
CA LYS A 133 23.01 -33.45 -8.53
C LYS A 133 23.46 -33.18 -9.96
N GLU A 134 23.13 -34.06 -10.90
CA GLU A 134 23.51 -33.87 -12.31
C GLU A 134 22.72 -32.74 -12.95
N VAL A 135 21.40 -32.67 -12.69
CA VAL A 135 20.53 -31.58 -13.18
C VAL A 135 21.02 -30.22 -12.66
N LEU A 136 21.32 -30.11 -11.37
CA LEU A 136 21.86 -28.89 -10.77
C LEU A 136 23.19 -28.50 -11.44
N SER A 137 24.11 -29.46 -11.60
CA SER A 137 25.42 -29.22 -12.20
C SER A 137 25.30 -28.75 -13.66
N ALA A 138 24.38 -29.33 -14.43
CA ALA A 138 24.13 -28.95 -15.81
C ALA A 138 23.54 -27.53 -15.91
N ILE A 139 22.56 -27.18 -15.07
CA ILE A 139 21.99 -25.83 -15.05
C ILE A 139 23.05 -24.79 -14.65
N GLN A 140 23.85 -25.07 -13.61
CA GLN A 140 24.91 -24.16 -13.17
C GLN A 140 25.97 -23.92 -14.25
N ARG A 141 26.28 -24.94 -15.05
CA ARG A 141 27.29 -24.84 -16.11
C ARG A 141 26.76 -24.15 -17.37
N GLU A 142 25.57 -24.52 -17.83
CA GLU A 142 25.06 -24.14 -19.15
C GLU A 142 24.04 -23.01 -19.12
N LYS A 143 23.33 -22.84 -17.99
CA LYS A 143 22.26 -21.84 -17.81
C LYS A 143 22.41 -21.08 -16.47
N PRO A 144 23.57 -20.47 -16.18
CA PRO A 144 23.79 -19.79 -14.90
C PRO A 144 22.85 -18.60 -14.68
N GLY A 145 22.33 -18.00 -15.77
CA GLY A 145 21.36 -16.91 -15.70
C GLY A 145 19.99 -17.34 -15.16
N ALA A 146 19.67 -18.63 -15.17
CA ALA A 146 18.39 -19.16 -14.72
C ALA A 146 18.08 -18.88 -13.24
N PHE A 147 19.14 -18.80 -12.42
CA PHE A 147 19.05 -18.48 -10.98
C PHE A 147 19.18 -16.98 -10.68
N SER A 148 19.32 -16.12 -11.70
CA SER A 148 19.60 -14.69 -11.48
C SER A 148 18.32 -13.93 -11.08
N PRO A 149 18.26 -13.34 -9.86
CA PRO A 149 17.11 -12.55 -9.46
C PRO A 149 17.00 -11.22 -10.22
N GLY A 150 18.05 -10.80 -10.95
CA GLY A 150 18.07 -9.56 -11.72
C GLY A 150 17.07 -9.51 -12.88
N ARG A 151 16.45 -10.65 -13.21
CA ARG A 151 15.30 -10.77 -14.12
C ARG A 151 14.13 -11.40 -13.34
N PRO A 152 13.37 -10.61 -12.56
CA PRO A 152 12.46 -11.15 -11.56
C PRO A 152 11.37 -12.07 -12.13
N THR A 153 10.80 -11.72 -13.28
CA THR A 153 9.70 -12.50 -13.90
C THR A 153 10.19 -13.89 -14.33
N GLU A 154 11.36 -13.95 -14.99
CA GLU A 154 11.96 -15.21 -15.41
C GLU A 154 12.50 -16.02 -14.24
N PHE A 155 13.09 -15.35 -13.23
CA PHE A 155 13.52 -15.98 -11.98
C PHE A 155 12.34 -16.69 -11.30
N LEU A 156 11.18 -16.02 -11.16
CA LEU A 156 10.01 -16.62 -10.53
C LEU A 156 9.49 -17.80 -11.34
N LYS A 157 9.37 -17.65 -12.67
CA LYS A 157 8.93 -18.72 -13.56
C LYS A 157 9.81 -19.97 -13.43
N ASN A 158 11.13 -19.77 -13.43
CA ASN A 158 12.10 -20.84 -13.26
C ASN A 158 12.00 -21.45 -11.85
N TYR A 159 11.91 -20.63 -10.81
CA TYR A 159 11.77 -21.08 -9.42
C TYR A 159 10.53 -21.96 -9.22
N ILE A 160 9.36 -21.55 -9.73
CA ILE A 160 8.12 -22.33 -9.68
C ILE A 160 8.30 -23.66 -10.43
N SER A 161 8.89 -23.63 -11.62
CA SER A 161 9.18 -24.83 -12.41
C SER A 161 10.12 -25.79 -11.67
N SER A 162 11.11 -25.26 -10.94
CA SER A 162 12.02 -26.04 -10.11
C SER A 162 11.34 -26.66 -8.90
N LEU A 163 10.41 -25.97 -8.25
CA LEU A 163 9.61 -26.54 -7.15
C LEU A 163 8.69 -27.67 -7.64
N ASP A 164 8.07 -27.49 -8.79
CA ASP A 164 7.27 -28.53 -9.45
C ASP A 164 8.14 -29.74 -9.87
N PHE A 165 9.37 -29.50 -10.33
CA PHE A 165 10.35 -30.57 -10.57
C PHE A 165 10.73 -31.33 -9.29
N LEU A 166 11.03 -30.63 -8.19
CA LEU A 166 11.33 -31.28 -6.90
C LEU A 166 10.13 -32.09 -6.40
N THR A 167 8.91 -31.57 -6.56
CA THR A 167 7.68 -32.29 -6.20
C THR A 167 7.52 -33.58 -7.01
N HIS A 168 7.86 -33.55 -8.30
CA HIS A 168 7.88 -34.75 -9.13
C HIS A 168 8.90 -35.79 -8.63
N LEU A 169 10.11 -35.38 -8.26
CA LEU A 169 11.11 -36.29 -7.68
C LEU A 169 10.67 -36.86 -6.33
N GLU A 170 10.04 -36.05 -5.49
CA GLU A 170 9.47 -36.49 -4.22
C GLU A 170 8.37 -37.55 -4.40
N GLY A 171 7.68 -37.58 -5.55
CA GLY A 171 6.70 -38.60 -5.90
C GLY A 171 7.27 -40.02 -6.00
N TYR A 172 8.58 -40.19 -6.21
CA TYR A 172 9.25 -41.49 -6.21
C TYR A 172 9.70 -41.93 -4.81
N CYS A 173 9.55 -41.08 -3.78
CA CYS A 173 9.87 -41.47 -2.41
C CYS A 173 8.76 -42.39 -1.87
N PRO A 174 9.09 -43.59 -1.33
CA PRO A 174 8.07 -44.56 -0.91
C PRO A 174 7.30 -44.16 0.35
N SER A 175 7.79 -43.19 1.12
CA SER A 175 7.15 -42.74 2.36
C SER A 175 7.47 -41.28 2.68
N ARG A 176 6.68 -40.68 3.59
CA ARG A 176 6.95 -39.34 4.12
C ARG A 176 8.33 -39.23 4.79
N SER A 177 8.80 -40.30 5.44
CA SER A 177 10.15 -40.33 6.03
C SER A 177 11.23 -40.25 4.96
N ALA A 178 11.05 -40.94 3.82
CA ALA A 178 11.97 -40.86 2.69
C ALA A 178 12.00 -39.45 2.07
N VAL A 179 10.86 -38.76 1.96
CA VAL A 179 10.82 -37.36 1.52
C VAL A 179 11.61 -36.45 2.47
N VAL A 180 11.46 -36.63 3.78
CA VAL A 180 12.24 -35.85 4.77
C VAL A 180 13.74 -36.09 4.63
N LYS A 181 14.15 -37.35 4.42
CA LYS A 181 15.56 -37.69 4.15
C LYS A 181 16.06 -37.03 2.86
N PHE A 182 15.30 -37.13 1.77
CA PHE A 182 15.64 -36.51 0.48
C PHE A 182 15.82 -34.99 0.61
N ARG A 183 14.93 -34.30 1.33
CA ARG A 183 15.04 -32.84 1.58
C ARG A 183 16.22 -32.46 2.50
N ALA A 184 16.70 -33.39 3.31
CA ALA A 184 17.85 -33.19 4.20
C ALA A 184 19.20 -33.43 3.50
N GLU A 185 19.20 -34.01 2.29
CA GLU A 185 20.42 -34.23 1.51
C GLU A 185 21.10 -32.91 1.15
N ALA A 186 22.44 -32.91 1.17
CA ALA A 186 23.24 -31.71 0.91
C ALA A 186 22.94 -31.10 -0.46
N VAL A 187 22.75 -31.94 -1.48
CA VAL A 187 22.43 -31.50 -2.85
C VAL A 187 21.08 -30.80 -2.92
N TYR A 188 20.07 -31.27 -2.20
CA TYR A 188 18.76 -30.62 -2.15
C TYR A 188 18.86 -29.23 -1.52
N ILE A 189 19.57 -29.15 -0.39
CA ILE A 189 19.82 -27.90 0.31
C ILE A 189 20.58 -26.93 -0.60
N ASP A 190 21.62 -27.39 -1.29
CA ASP A 190 22.43 -26.56 -2.18
C ASP A 190 21.68 -26.12 -3.44
N PHE A 191 20.77 -26.96 -3.95
CA PHE A 191 19.82 -26.60 -5.01
C PHE A 191 18.91 -25.46 -4.54
N MET A 192 18.31 -25.58 -3.35
CA MET A 192 17.45 -24.54 -2.79
C MET A 192 18.19 -23.23 -2.50
N LYS A 193 19.46 -23.31 -2.08
CA LYS A 193 20.31 -22.13 -1.85
C LYS A 193 20.60 -21.32 -3.11
N GLN A 194 20.53 -21.91 -4.31
CA GLN A 194 20.69 -21.15 -5.57
C GLN A 194 19.59 -20.10 -5.74
N TRP A 195 18.40 -20.37 -5.20
CA TRP A 195 17.24 -19.50 -5.31
C TRP A 195 17.27 -18.43 -4.22
N ASN A 196 17.89 -17.29 -4.52
CA ASN A 196 17.92 -16.16 -3.61
C ASN A 196 16.58 -15.39 -3.59
N VAL A 197 15.54 -16.01 -3.02
CA VAL A 197 14.20 -15.44 -2.90
C VAL A 197 14.21 -14.12 -2.09
N GLY A 198 15.16 -13.96 -1.17
CA GLY A 198 15.34 -12.72 -0.43
C GLY A 198 15.73 -11.52 -1.31
N VAL A 199 16.67 -11.72 -2.23
CA VAL A 199 17.07 -10.68 -3.21
C VAL A 199 15.95 -10.46 -4.23
N TYR A 200 15.29 -11.52 -4.68
CA TYR A 200 14.10 -11.41 -5.53
C TYR A 200 13.03 -10.50 -4.90
N PHE A 201 12.67 -10.77 -3.64
CA PHE A 201 11.70 -9.94 -2.91
C PHE A 201 12.20 -8.49 -2.80
N SER A 202 13.48 -8.27 -2.53
CA SER A 202 14.04 -6.92 -2.41
C SER A 202 13.92 -6.12 -3.71
N LEU A 203 14.11 -6.78 -4.87
CA LEU A 203 13.92 -6.15 -6.18
C LEU A 203 12.43 -5.83 -6.44
N ARG A 204 11.53 -6.78 -6.19
CA ARG A 204 10.08 -6.57 -6.31
C ARG A 204 9.57 -5.49 -5.36
N PHE A 205 10.08 -5.45 -4.12
CA PHE A 205 9.79 -4.40 -3.16
C PHE A 205 10.17 -3.02 -3.72
N GLN A 206 11.39 -2.89 -4.25
CA GLN A 206 11.85 -1.63 -4.82
C GLN A 206 11.03 -1.22 -6.05
N GLU A 207 10.70 -2.16 -6.93
CA GLU A 207 9.86 -1.93 -8.11
C GLU A 207 8.48 -1.38 -7.71
N ILE A 208 7.78 -2.09 -6.82
CA ILE A 208 6.42 -1.74 -6.40
C ILE A 208 6.42 -0.45 -5.56
N ALA A 209 7.27 -0.34 -4.55
CA ALA A 209 7.30 0.85 -3.69
C ALA A 209 7.71 2.11 -4.45
N ARG A 210 8.68 2.01 -5.37
CA ARG A 210 9.12 3.15 -6.19
C ARG A 210 8.02 3.61 -7.16
N ALA A 211 7.20 2.70 -7.67
CA ALA A 211 6.07 3.06 -8.52
C ALA A 211 5.06 3.96 -7.76
N LEU A 212 4.74 3.60 -6.51
CA LEU A 212 3.92 4.45 -5.65
C LEU A 212 4.62 5.77 -5.31
N ASP A 213 5.86 5.72 -4.82
CA ASP A 213 6.60 6.92 -4.42
C ASP A 213 6.69 7.94 -5.57
N SER A 214 6.92 7.48 -6.80
CA SER A 214 6.97 8.32 -8.00
C SER A 214 5.63 9.01 -8.29
N ALA A 215 4.51 8.35 -8.01
CA ALA A 215 3.18 8.94 -8.16
C ALA A 215 2.88 9.98 -7.06
N LEU A 216 3.38 9.77 -5.84
CA LEU A 216 3.13 10.65 -4.68
C LEU A 216 3.98 11.94 -4.70
N VAL A 217 5.15 11.94 -5.33
CA VAL A 217 6.04 13.11 -5.41
C VAL A 217 5.53 14.20 -6.36
N VAL A 218 4.53 13.90 -7.20
CA VAL A 218 3.97 14.87 -8.15
C VAL A 218 3.37 16.08 -7.40
N ALA A 219 3.75 17.30 -7.83
CA ALA A 219 3.38 18.56 -7.19
C ALA A 219 1.90 18.96 -7.33
N SER A 220 1.07 18.15 -7.98
CA SER A 220 -0.36 18.39 -8.18
C SER A 220 -1.18 17.10 -8.11
N LEU A 221 -2.44 17.24 -7.70
CA LEU A 221 -3.45 16.19 -7.84
C LEU A 221 -3.78 16.06 -9.33
N MET A 222 -3.48 14.90 -9.92
CA MET A 222 -3.66 14.68 -11.36
C MET A 222 -4.89 13.79 -11.58
N PRO A 223 -5.98 14.33 -12.14
CA PRO A 223 -7.12 13.52 -12.54
C PRO A 223 -6.70 12.48 -13.59
N VAL A 224 -7.28 11.28 -13.51
CA VAL A 224 -7.17 10.26 -14.54
C VAL A 224 -7.89 10.78 -15.78
N GLN A 225 -7.16 10.97 -16.88
CA GLN A 225 -7.78 11.23 -18.18
C GLN A 225 -8.37 9.92 -18.69
N ASN A 226 -9.65 9.94 -19.10
CA ASN A 226 -10.37 8.80 -19.70
C ASN A 226 -9.81 8.49 -21.11
N SER A 227 -8.54 8.13 -21.19
CA SER A 227 -7.85 7.75 -22.41
C SER A 227 -7.15 6.43 -22.16
N ASN A 228 -7.92 5.35 -21.99
CA ASN A 228 -7.68 4.01 -22.55
C ASN A 228 -8.65 2.98 -21.94
N SER A 229 -9.47 2.39 -22.80
CA SER A 229 -10.56 1.45 -22.52
C SER A 229 -10.12 0.03 -22.12
N TYR A 230 -8.95 -0.14 -21.49
CA TYR A 230 -8.41 -1.48 -21.14
C TYR A 230 -8.34 -1.76 -19.63
N GLN A 231 -8.71 -0.81 -18.76
CA GLN A 231 -8.76 -1.01 -17.31
C GLN A 231 -10.19 -0.80 -16.77
N GLN A 232 -11.06 -1.79 -16.97
CA GLN A 232 -12.45 -1.75 -16.47
C GLN A 232 -12.56 -1.72 -14.94
N ASN A 233 -11.54 -2.17 -14.20
CA ASN A 233 -11.57 -2.26 -12.73
C ASN A 233 -10.99 -1.02 -12.00
N SER A 234 -10.54 0.00 -12.72
CA SER A 234 -10.01 1.26 -12.15
C SER A 234 -10.98 2.44 -12.37
N GLN A 235 -12.16 2.18 -12.95
CA GLN A 235 -13.08 3.23 -13.44
C GLN A 235 -13.67 4.11 -12.32
N HIS A 236 -13.59 3.65 -11.06
CA HIS A 236 -14.11 4.37 -9.91
C HIS A 236 -13.15 5.43 -9.37
N LEU A 237 -11.83 5.22 -9.44
CA LEU A 237 -10.83 6.14 -8.89
C LEU A 237 -10.55 7.30 -9.86
N LYS A 238 -10.40 8.51 -9.32
CA LYS A 238 -10.21 9.75 -10.09
C LYS A 238 -8.80 10.29 -10.04
N LEU A 239 -8.01 9.96 -9.03
CA LEU A 239 -6.64 10.44 -8.87
C LEU A 239 -5.63 9.37 -9.27
N LYS A 240 -4.60 9.76 -10.03
CA LYS A 240 -3.49 8.86 -10.41
C LYS A 240 -2.77 8.28 -9.18
N GLN A 241 -2.68 9.05 -8.10
CA GLN A 241 -2.07 8.62 -6.84
C GLN A 241 -2.83 7.43 -6.24
N SER A 242 -4.16 7.50 -6.22
CA SER A 242 -5.02 6.45 -5.68
C SER A 242 -5.04 5.21 -6.58
N VAL A 243 -5.03 5.39 -7.90
CA VAL A 243 -4.88 4.29 -8.86
C VAL A 243 -3.55 3.57 -8.66
N SER A 244 -2.44 4.31 -8.55
CA SER A 244 -1.10 3.73 -8.33
C SER A 244 -1.04 2.93 -7.03
N LEU A 245 -1.65 3.42 -5.94
CA LEU A 245 -1.75 2.66 -4.68
C LEU A 245 -2.45 1.32 -4.91
N LEU A 246 -3.63 1.33 -5.55
CA LEU A 246 -4.41 0.12 -5.76
C LEU A 246 -3.69 -0.88 -6.68
N GLU A 247 -3.04 -0.40 -7.74
CA GLU A 247 -2.22 -1.23 -8.62
C GLU A 247 -1.04 -1.86 -7.88
N CYS A 248 -0.34 -1.09 -7.04
CA CYS A 248 0.76 -1.59 -6.23
C CYS A 248 0.31 -2.65 -5.21
N LEU A 249 -0.84 -2.43 -4.55
CA LEU A 249 -1.43 -3.40 -3.62
C LEU A 249 -1.79 -4.71 -4.33
N ARG A 250 -2.49 -4.63 -5.47
CA ARG A 250 -2.82 -5.81 -6.28
C ARG A 250 -1.56 -6.52 -6.77
N SER A 251 -0.53 -5.77 -7.18
CA SER A 251 0.74 -6.31 -7.67
C SER A 251 1.44 -7.22 -6.65
N CYS A 252 1.40 -6.88 -5.36
CA CYS A 252 1.98 -7.71 -4.28
C CYS A 252 1.45 -9.15 -4.25
N TRP A 253 0.23 -9.38 -4.73
CA TRP A 253 -0.47 -10.66 -4.61
C TRP A 253 -0.78 -11.31 -5.95
N ARG A 254 -0.25 -10.77 -7.06
CA ARG A 254 -0.37 -11.42 -8.37
C ARG A 254 0.44 -12.71 -8.42
N GLU A 255 -0.06 -13.70 -9.15
CA GLU A 255 0.59 -15.00 -9.34
C GLU A 255 1.99 -14.90 -9.96
N ASP A 256 2.24 -13.89 -10.82
CA ASP A 256 3.52 -13.64 -11.48
C ASP A 256 4.50 -12.77 -10.66
N VAL A 257 4.16 -12.48 -9.40
CA VAL A 257 4.98 -11.72 -8.46
C VAL A 257 5.15 -12.45 -7.12
N LEU A 258 4.06 -13.04 -6.62
CA LEU A 258 4.00 -13.63 -5.28
C LEU A 258 4.84 -14.90 -5.18
N VAL A 259 5.66 -14.95 -4.13
CA VAL A 259 6.27 -16.18 -3.64
C VAL A 259 5.67 -16.49 -2.28
N LEU A 260 4.91 -17.59 -2.18
CA LEU A 260 4.15 -17.93 -0.97
C LEU A 260 5.02 -18.04 0.30
N SER A 261 6.27 -18.51 0.16
CA SER A 261 7.23 -18.58 1.29
C SER A 261 7.70 -17.21 1.79
N CYS A 262 7.39 -16.12 1.07
CA CYS A 262 7.63 -14.73 1.46
C CYS A 262 6.32 -13.93 1.60
N SER A 263 5.18 -14.60 1.76
CA SER A 263 3.87 -13.96 1.92
C SER A 263 3.81 -12.97 3.08
N ASP A 264 4.52 -13.25 4.18
CA ASP A 264 4.68 -12.34 5.32
C ASP A 264 5.31 -10.99 4.89
N LYS A 265 6.31 -11.04 4.00
CA LYS A 265 7.00 -9.86 3.49
C LYS A 265 6.13 -9.08 2.50
N PHE A 266 5.37 -9.76 1.64
CA PHE A 266 4.42 -9.12 0.72
C PHE A 266 3.23 -8.49 1.47
N LEU A 267 2.74 -9.12 2.55
CA LEU A 267 1.76 -8.52 3.45
C LEU A 267 2.33 -7.26 4.10
N ARG A 268 3.55 -7.34 4.65
CA ARG A 268 4.22 -6.17 5.22
C ARG A 268 4.35 -5.04 4.19
N LEU A 269 4.76 -5.33 2.96
CA LEU A 269 4.82 -4.35 1.88
C LEU A 269 3.44 -3.73 1.62
N SER A 270 2.38 -4.53 1.54
CA SER A 270 1.01 -4.05 1.34
C SER A 270 0.59 -3.03 2.42
N LEU A 271 0.85 -3.35 3.69
CA LEU A 271 0.57 -2.44 4.81
C LEU A 271 1.45 -1.18 4.77
N GLN A 272 2.70 -1.31 4.34
CA GLN A 272 3.61 -0.17 4.16
C GLN A 272 3.14 0.76 3.02
N LEU A 273 2.57 0.24 1.93
CA LEU A 273 1.99 1.05 0.85
C LEU A 273 0.79 1.86 1.36
N LEU A 274 -0.11 1.23 2.13
CA LEU A 274 -1.24 1.93 2.77
C LEU A 274 -0.77 3.03 3.73
N SER A 275 0.24 2.72 4.55
CA SER A 275 0.83 3.68 5.48
C SER A 275 1.50 4.85 4.75
N ARG A 276 2.25 4.59 3.66
CA ARG A 276 2.88 5.64 2.83
C ARG A 276 1.84 6.60 2.25
N TYR A 277 0.77 6.07 1.66
CA TYR A 277 -0.30 6.90 1.12
C TYR A 277 -1.00 7.72 2.21
N SER A 278 -1.32 7.10 3.35
CA SER A 278 -1.97 7.77 4.48
C SER A 278 -1.11 8.90 5.05
N ASN A 279 0.20 8.66 5.19
CA ASN A 279 1.15 9.65 5.68
C ASN A 279 1.36 10.79 4.68
N TRP A 280 1.43 10.48 3.38
CA TRP A 280 1.51 11.49 2.33
C TRP A 280 0.29 12.42 2.36
N LEU A 281 -0.91 11.85 2.46
CA LEU A 281 -2.14 12.65 2.51
C LEU A 281 -2.20 13.50 3.79
N SER A 282 -1.91 12.90 4.95
CA SER A 282 -1.89 13.61 6.23
C SER A 282 -0.85 14.75 6.27
N ALA A 283 0.35 14.50 5.75
CA ALA A 283 1.41 15.50 5.67
C ALA A 283 1.02 16.66 4.74
N GLY A 284 0.40 16.36 3.59
CA GLY A 284 -0.13 17.38 2.69
C GLY A 284 -1.19 18.25 3.34
N LEU A 285 -2.18 17.64 4.00
CA LEU A 285 -3.24 18.38 4.72
C LEU A 285 -2.66 19.25 5.85
N ALA A 286 -1.67 18.75 6.59
CA ALA A 286 -0.98 19.52 7.62
C ALA A 286 -0.20 20.70 7.04
N ALA A 287 0.49 20.51 5.91
CA ALA A 287 1.22 21.58 5.21
C ALA A 287 0.28 22.68 4.70
N ARG A 288 -0.89 22.29 4.16
CA ARG A 288 -1.95 23.22 3.75
C ARG A 288 -2.44 24.06 4.92
N LYS A 289 -2.71 23.45 6.07
CA LYS A 289 -3.13 24.16 7.30
C LYS A 289 -2.07 25.13 7.82
N ALA A 290 -0.80 24.80 7.70
CA ALA A 290 0.30 25.64 8.12
C ALA A 290 0.62 26.80 7.16
N GLY A 291 0.07 26.79 5.93
CA GLY A 291 0.36 27.79 4.91
C GLY A 291 1.82 27.79 4.43
N ASN A 292 2.58 26.72 4.68
CA ASN A 292 3.99 26.60 4.30
C ASN A 292 4.32 25.20 3.78
N ALA A 293 4.90 25.14 2.57
CA ALA A 293 5.42 23.90 1.97
C ALA A 293 6.71 23.39 2.62
N GLY A 294 7.36 24.24 3.42
CA GLY A 294 8.81 24.21 3.68
C GLY A 294 9.36 23.12 4.60
N SER A 295 8.67 22.01 4.85
CA SER A 295 9.24 20.92 5.67
C SER A 295 9.11 19.50 5.11
N SER A 296 8.29 19.26 4.08
CA SER A 296 8.11 17.92 3.51
C SER A 296 8.07 17.95 1.98
N THR A 297 9.09 17.38 1.34
CA THR A 297 9.11 17.16 -0.11
C THR A 297 7.93 16.25 -0.50
N GLY A 298 7.13 16.67 -1.48
CA GLY A 298 5.95 15.94 -1.94
C GLY A 298 4.61 16.42 -1.36
N SER A 299 4.59 17.48 -0.54
CA SER A 299 3.35 18.09 0.00
C SER A 299 2.86 19.31 -0.80
N GLU A 300 3.55 19.69 -1.87
CA GLU A 300 3.27 20.89 -2.69
C GLU A 300 1.87 20.87 -3.32
N TRP A 301 1.37 19.67 -3.65
CA TRP A 301 0.01 19.47 -4.19
C TRP A 301 -1.06 20.03 -3.26
N ALA A 302 -0.83 20.01 -1.94
CA ALA A 302 -1.85 20.38 -0.99
C ALA A 302 -2.06 21.90 -0.93
N ILE A 303 -1.04 22.69 -1.28
CA ILE A 303 -1.15 24.16 -1.31
C ILE A 303 -1.77 24.61 -2.64
N SER A 304 -1.44 23.93 -3.74
CA SER A 304 -1.96 24.25 -5.07
C SER A 304 -3.40 23.75 -5.30
N ALA A 305 -3.82 22.69 -4.59
CA ALA A 305 -5.15 22.10 -4.75
C ALA A 305 -6.28 23.09 -4.39
N LEU A 306 -7.31 23.12 -5.24
CA LEU A 306 -8.55 23.81 -4.96
C LEU A 306 -9.46 22.93 -4.08
N PRO A 307 -10.45 23.52 -3.36
CA PRO A 307 -11.44 22.74 -2.61
C PRO A 307 -12.12 21.66 -3.48
N ASP A 308 -12.39 21.97 -4.74
CA ASP A 308 -12.97 21.05 -5.72
C ASP A 308 -12.08 19.85 -6.08
N ASP A 309 -10.76 19.96 -5.90
CA ASP A 309 -9.84 18.84 -6.13
C ASP A 309 -9.83 17.87 -4.94
N LEU A 310 -10.07 18.39 -3.73
CA LEU A 310 -10.19 17.58 -2.50
C LEU A 310 -11.45 16.71 -2.48
N ILE A 311 -12.46 17.05 -3.29
CA ILE A 311 -13.64 16.18 -3.51
C ILE A 311 -13.22 14.83 -4.08
N TYR A 312 -12.30 14.81 -5.04
CA TYR A 312 -11.78 13.56 -5.59
C TYR A 312 -11.00 12.75 -4.55
N VAL A 313 -10.34 13.41 -3.61
CA VAL A 313 -9.65 12.72 -2.51
C VAL A 313 -10.68 12.00 -1.62
N ILE A 314 -11.79 12.65 -1.25
CA ILE A 314 -12.86 12.03 -0.45
C ILE A 314 -13.44 10.81 -1.19
N HIS A 315 -13.81 11.00 -2.46
CA HIS A 315 -14.38 9.94 -3.29
C HIS A 315 -13.42 8.74 -3.46
N ASP A 316 -12.15 9.00 -3.74
CA ASP A 316 -11.14 7.96 -3.91
C ASP A 316 -10.84 7.24 -2.59
N LEU A 317 -10.86 7.93 -1.45
CA LEU A 317 -10.72 7.29 -0.14
C LEU A 317 -11.85 6.29 0.12
N ASP A 318 -13.11 6.67 -0.14
CA ASP A 318 -14.25 5.76 0.01
C ASP A 318 -14.14 4.55 -0.93
N CYS A 319 -13.76 4.78 -2.19
CA CYS A 319 -13.53 3.69 -3.15
C CYS A 319 -12.40 2.75 -2.71
N LEU A 320 -11.28 3.30 -2.25
CA LEU A 320 -10.14 2.52 -1.74
C LEU A 320 -10.54 1.71 -0.51
N VAL A 321 -11.24 2.30 0.46
CA VAL A 321 -11.68 1.60 1.67
C VAL A 321 -12.63 0.44 1.32
N MET A 322 -13.56 0.67 0.40
CA MET A 322 -14.49 -0.37 -0.08
C MET A 322 -13.75 -1.52 -0.75
N GLU A 323 -12.81 -1.22 -1.65
CA GLU A 323 -12.01 -2.22 -2.37
C GLU A 323 -11.08 -3.01 -1.42
N ILE A 324 -10.35 -2.31 -0.55
CA ILE A 324 -9.40 -2.91 0.41
C ILE A 324 -10.11 -3.82 1.40
N CYS A 325 -11.25 -3.38 1.95
CA CYS A 325 -12.03 -4.17 2.90
C CYS A 325 -12.91 -5.24 2.24
N GLY A 326 -13.04 -5.20 0.91
CA GLY A 326 -13.86 -6.11 0.10
C GLY A 326 -13.02 -7.10 -0.69
N ASP A 327 -13.06 -6.97 -2.02
CA ASP A 327 -12.48 -7.94 -2.98
C ASP A 327 -10.99 -8.17 -2.76
N TYR A 328 -10.22 -7.12 -2.48
CA TYR A 328 -8.78 -7.24 -2.22
C TYR A 328 -8.50 -8.14 -1.01
N LEU A 329 -9.19 -7.90 0.11
CA LEU A 329 -9.05 -8.73 1.31
C LEU A 329 -9.48 -10.18 1.03
N GLY A 330 -10.57 -10.37 0.29
CA GLY A 330 -11.04 -11.70 -0.11
C GLY A 330 -9.98 -12.48 -0.91
N GLN A 331 -9.37 -11.83 -1.90
CA GLN A 331 -8.30 -12.42 -2.72
C GLN A 331 -7.09 -12.82 -1.89
N VAL A 332 -6.63 -11.95 -0.97
CA VAL A 332 -5.50 -12.25 -0.09
C VAL A 332 -5.79 -13.45 0.81
N LEU A 333 -6.98 -13.53 1.40
CA LEU A 333 -7.36 -14.64 2.27
C LEU A 333 -7.49 -15.96 1.50
N GLU A 334 -7.98 -15.94 0.26
CA GLU A 334 -8.08 -17.13 -0.58
C GLU A 334 -6.69 -17.70 -0.94
N LEU A 335 -5.73 -16.83 -1.26
CA LEU A 335 -4.34 -17.23 -1.52
C LEU A 335 -3.65 -17.83 -0.29
N LEU A 336 -4.07 -17.43 0.92
CA LEU A 336 -3.51 -17.89 2.19
C LEU A 336 -4.35 -18.98 2.87
N LYS A 337 -5.35 -19.56 2.19
CA LYS A 337 -6.28 -20.54 2.78
C LYS A 337 -5.64 -21.78 3.41
N SER A 338 -4.40 -22.10 3.04
CA SER A 338 -3.63 -23.19 3.63
C SER A 338 -3.07 -22.87 5.02
N CYS A 339 -3.08 -21.61 5.45
CA CYS A 339 -2.64 -21.18 6.77
C CYS A 339 -3.69 -21.49 7.85
N SER A 340 -3.29 -21.43 9.12
CA SER A 340 -4.22 -21.61 10.25
C SER A 340 -5.22 -20.46 10.33
N ALA A 341 -6.39 -20.71 10.91
CA ALA A 341 -7.43 -19.71 11.11
C ALA A 341 -6.92 -18.49 11.91
N GLU A 342 -6.07 -18.71 12.91
CA GLU A 342 -5.45 -17.64 13.71
C GLU A 342 -4.61 -16.67 12.85
N ILE A 343 -3.84 -17.21 11.90
CA ILE A 343 -3.04 -16.38 10.97
C ILE A 343 -3.97 -15.60 10.04
N LEU A 344 -4.99 -16.25 9.49
CA LEU A 344 -5.96 -15.60 8.60
C LEU A 344 -6.69 -14.44 9.30
N ASP A 345 -7.05 -14.62 10.57
CA ASP A 345 -7.66 -13.57 11.38
C ASP A 345 -6.71 -12.39 11.61
N LEU A 346 -5.42 -12.63 11.89
CA LEU A 346 -4.41 -11.58 12.02
C LEU A 346 -4.21 -10.81 10.71
N VAL A 347 -4.14 -11.51 9.57
CA VAL A 347 -4.03 -10.89 8.24
C VAL A 347 -5.26 -10.01 7.97
N LYS A 348 -6.45 -10.55 8.22
CA LYS A 348 -7.72 -9.83 8.06
C LYS A 348 -7.76 -8.56 8.91
N GLN A 349 -7.46 -8.66 10.20
CA GLN A 349 -7.43 -7.51 11.10
C GLN A 349 -6.42 -6.46 10.65
N SER A 350 -5.24 -6.87 10.20
CA SER A 350 -4.20 -5.95 9.73
C SER A 350 -4.62 -5.15 8.50
N ILE A 351 -5.24 -5.80 7.52
CA ILE A 351 -5.74 -5.13 6.30
C ILE A 351 -6.93 -4.22 6.63
N LEU A 352 -7.87 -4.68 7.47
CA LEU A 352 -9.02 -3.87 7.92
C LEU A 352 -8.55 -2.63 8.70
N GLN A 353 -7.51 -2.74 9.51
CA GLN A 353 -6.92 -1.60 10.21
C GLN A 353 -6.32 -0.59 9.21
N GLY A 354 -5.69 -1.05 8.13
CA GLY A 354 -5.24 -0.19 7.04
C GLY A 354 -6.39 0.57 6.36
N GLY A 355 -7.50 -0.12 6.07
CA GLY A 355 -8.73 0.52 5.56
C GLY A 355 -9.33 1.53 6.54
N LYS A 356 -9.34 1.21 7.85
CA LYS A 356 -9.79 2.14 8.89
C LYS A 356 -8.93 3.42 8.93
N SER A 357 -7.61 3.29 8.84
CA SER A 357 -6.71 4.45 8.81
C SER A 357 -6.96 5.36 7.61
N LEU A 358 -7.31 4.83 6.44
CA LEU A 358 -7.72 5.64 5.29
C LEU A 358 -9.05 6.37 5.56
N LYS A 359 -10.02 5.68 6.15
CA LYS A 359 -11.33 6.27 6.50
C LYS A 359 -11.20 7.42 7.51
N GLU A 360 -10.26 7.33 8.44
CA GLU A 360 -9.95 8.38 9.43
C GLU A 360 -9.36 9.66 8.81
N LEU A 361 -8.97 9.63 7.53
CA LEU A 361 -8.50 10.82 6.80
C LEU A 361 -9.64 11.64 6.21
N VAL A 362 -10.81 11.05 5.94
CA VAL A 362 -11.96 11.75 5.33
C VAL A 362 -12.35 13.01 6.13
N PRO A 363 -12.50 12.97 7.47
CA PRO A 363 -12.81 14.16 8.24
C PRO A 363 -11.72 15.25 8.16
N GLN A 364 -10.45 14.85 8.02
CA GLN A 364 -9.34 15.81 7.90
C GLN A 364 -9.38 16.54 6.56
N VAL A 365 -9.70 15.82 5.48
CA VAL A 365 -9.91 16.42 4.15
C VAL A 365 -11.10 17.37 4.17
N MET A 366 -12.22 16.96 4.78
CA MET A 366 -13.42 17.80 4.92
C MET A 366 -13.13 19.07 5.71
N ASN A 367 -12.43 18.99 6.83
CA ASN A 367 -12.04 20.16 7.62
C ASN A 367 -11.19 21.13 6.79
N SER A 368 -10.31 20.64 5.93
CA SER A 368 -9.50 21.48 5.06
C SER A 368 -10.31 22.22 3.98
N ILE A 369 -11.35 21.56 3.44
CA ILE A 369 -12.33 22.20 2.55
C ILE A 369 -13.06 23.31 3.31
N VAL A 370 -13.59 23.00 4.50
CA VAL A 370 -14.31 23.95 5.37
C VAL A 370 -13.44 25.17 5.67
N GLU A 371 -12.19 24.97 6.14
CA GLU A 371 -11.24 26.05 6.43
C GLU A 371 -11.04 26.97 5.22
N THR A 372 -10.84 26.40 4.02
CA THR A 372 -10.64 27.19 2.79
C THR A 372 -11.89 28.00 2.41
N LEU A 373 -13.09 27.42 2.56
CA LEU A 373 -14.35 28.10 2.26
C LEU A 373 -14.64 29.22 3.26
N VAL A 374 -14.33 28.99 4.54
CA VAL A 374 -14.43 29.99 5.61
C VAL A 374 -13.50 31.16 5.32
N GLU A 375 -12.23 30.91 4.97
CA GLU A 375 -11.27 31.97 4.65
C GLU A 375 -11.76 32.89 3.53
N LYS A 376 -12.26 32.32 2.43
CA LYS A 376 -12.87 33.09 1.32
C LYS A 376 -14.07 33.92 1.79
N SER A 377 -14.90 33.36 2.66
CA SER A 377 -16.09 34.05 3.18
C SER A 377 -15.73 35.17 4.17
N VAL A 378 -14.65 34.98 4.93
CA VAL A 378 -14.11 35.97 5.88
C VAL A 378 -13.51 37.17 5.14
N GLU A 379 -12.98 37.00 3.93
CA GLU A 379 -12.53 38.13 3.10
C GLU A 379 -13.67 39.12 2.81
N ASP A 380 -14.86 38.62 2.47
CA ASP A 380 -16.06 39.46 2.31
C ASP A 380 -16.50 40.09 3.64
N LEU A 381 -16.41 39.36 4.75
CA LEU A 381 -16.74 39.89 6.09
C LEU A 381 -15.82 41.04 6.53
N ARG A 382 -14.59 41.17 6.00
CA ARG A 382 -13.71 42.30 6.34
C ARG A 382 -14.32 43.65 5.96
N GLN A 383 -15.24 43.69 4.99
CA GLN A 383 -15.95 44.90 4.57
C GLN A 383 -16.84 45.49 5.68
N LEU A 384 -17.18 44.69 6.70
CA LEU A 384 -17.91 45.13 7.89
C LEU A 384 -17.23 46.32 8.61
N LYS A 385 -15.89 46.42 8.56
CA LYS A 385 -15.17 47.57 9.11
C LYS A 385 -15.54 48.91 8.44
N GLY A 386 -16.02 48.87 7.20
CA GLY A 386 -16.50 50.04 6.46
C GLY A 386 -17.80 50.64 7.02
N ILE A 387 -18.58 49.87 7.80
CA ILE A 387 -19.82 50.36 8.43
C ILE A 387 -19.50 51.51 9.41
N THR A 388 -18.42 51.39 10.18
CA THR A 388 -18.00 52.45 11.11
C THR A 388 -17.66 53.74 10.36
N ALA A 389 -16.92 53.66 9.25
CA ALA A 389 -16.59 54.84 8.44
C ALA A 389 -17.83 55.46 7.78
N THR A 390 -18.85 54.65 7.52
CA THR A 390 -20.09 55.08 6.85
C THR A 390 -20.96 55.94 7.76
N TYR A 391 -21.06 55.63 9.05
CA TYR A 391 -21.99 56.29 9.97
C TYR A 391 -21.33 57.22 10.99
N ARG A 392 -20.10 56.95 11.41
CA ARG A 392 -19.40 57.73 12.45
C ARG A 392 -19.21 59.18 12.02
N MET A 393 -19.72 60.13 12.81
CA MET A 393 -19.62 61.58 12.57
C MET A 393 -20.15 61.99 11.20
N THR A 394 -21.17 61.28 10.70
CA THR A 394 -21.83 61.59 9.43
C THR A 394 -23.30 61.94 9.66
N ASN A 395 -23.83 62.87 8.86
CA ASN A 395 -25.27 63.17 8.84
C ASN A 395 -26.09 62.17 8.02
N LYS A 396 -25.61 60.92 7.85
CA LYS A 396 -26.35 59.91 7.11
C LYS A 396 -27.63 59.49 7.84
N PRO A 397 -28.73 59.24 7.09
CA PRO A 397 -29.97 58.74 7.65
C PRO A 397 -29.80 57.31 8.17
N LEU A 398 -30.79 56.85 8.95
CA LEU A 398 -30.88 55.47 9.42
C LEU A 398 -30.86 54.47 8.25
N PRO A 399 -30.12 53.37 8.37
CA PRO A 399 -30.14 52.31 7.35
C PRO A 399 -31.52 51.65 7.25
N ILE A 400 -31.91 51.37 6.00
CA ILE A 400 -33.16 50.67 5.66
C ILE A 400 -32.93 49.40 4.84
N ARG A 401 -31.68 49.13 4.45
CA ARG A 401 -31.26 47.96 3.68
C ARG A 401 -29.99 47.36 4.29
N HIS A 402 -29.82 46.06 4.12
CA HIS A 402 -28.59 45.37 4.46
C HIS A 402 -27.43 45.87 3.58
N SER A 403 -26.21 45.66 4.06
CA SER A 403 -24.98 46.00 3.37
C SER A 403 -24.78 45.08 2.15
N PRO A 404 -24.14 45.57 1.06
CA PRO A 404 -23.94 44.77 -0.15
C PRO A 404 -23.11 43.49 0.07
N TYR A 405 -22.12 43.52 0.97
CA TYR A 405 -21.20 42.40 1.22
C TYR A 405 -21.90 41.14 1.74
N VAL A 406 -23.05 41.28 2.43
CA VAL A 406 -23.79 40.17 3.07
C VAL A 406 -24.17 39.09 2.05
N THR A 407 -24.52 39.49 0.84
CA THR A 407 -24.84 38.57 -0.27
C THR A 407 -23.63 37.81 -0.81
N GLY A 408 -22.42 38.30 -0.55
CA GLY A 408 -21.16 37.65 -0.90
C GLY A 408 -20.74 36.57 0.11
N VAL A 409 -21.05 36.74 1.39
CA VAL A 409 -20.54 35.92 2.49
C VAL A 409 -20.76 34.41 2.28
N LEU A 410 -21.93 33.98 1.82
CA LEU A 410 -22.24 32.55 1.61
C LEU A 410 -22.03 32.09 0.16
N ARG A 411 -21.59 32.98 -0.73
CA ARG A 411 -21.38 32.67 -2.15
C ARG A 411 -20.32 31.58 -2.36
N PRO A 412 -19.16 31.58 -1.68
CA PRO A 412 -18.15 30.52 -1.85
C PRO A 412 -18.71 29.13 -1.49
N LEU A 413 -19.45 29.03 -0.39
CA LEU A 413 -20.07 27.79 0.06
C LEU A 413 -21.12 27.29 -0.93
N LYS A 414 -22.01 28.19 -1.37
CA LYS A 414 -23.03 27.85 -2.37
C LYS A 414 -22.41 27.38 -3.68
N ALA A 415 -21.45 28.13 -4.21
CA ALA A 415 -20.78 27.80 -5.47
C ALA A 415 -20.06 26.44 -5.41
N PHE A 416 -19.46 26.11 -4.27
CA PHE A 416 -18.83 24.80 -4.06
C PHE A 416 -19.86 23.66 -4.06
N LEU A 417 -20.97 23.80 -3.31
CA LEU A 417 -22.01 22.76 -3.21
C LEU A 417 -22.77 22.55 -4.52
N ASP A 418 -23.02 23.63 -5.25
CA ASP A 418 -23.68 23.60 -6.56
C ASP A 418 -22.74 23.14 -7.70
N GLY A 419 -21.44 22.97 -7.41
CA GLY A 419 -20.44 22.54 -8.38
C GLY A 419 -20.65 21.10 -8.86
N GLU A 420 -20.39 20.85 -10.14
CA GLU A 420 -20.60 19.54 -10.79
C GLU A 420 -19.91 18.39 -10.02
N ARG A 421 -18.69 18.63 -9.52
CA ARG A 421 -17.94 17.63 -8.76
C ARG A 421 -18.59 17.32 -7.42
N ALA A 422 -19.04 18.33 -6.69
CA ALA A 422 -19.74 18.12 -5.43
C ALA A 422 -21.03 17.34 -5.67
N VAL A 423 -21.82 17.73 -6.67
CA VAL A 423 -23.06 17.04 -7.04
C VAL A 423 -22.82 15.57 -7.36
N THR A 424 -21.79 15.27 -8.16
CA THR A 424 -21.52 13.93 -8.68
C THR A 424 -20.86 12.99 -7.67
N TYR A 425 -19.91 13.48 -6.88
CA TYR A 425 -19.00 12.61 -6.10
C TYR A 425 -19.22 12.65 -4.59
N LEU A 426 -19.88 13.68 -4.04
CA LEU A 426 -20.17 13.73 -2.61
C LEU A 426 -21.55 13.14 -2.30
N THR A 427 -21.59 12.30 -1.27
CA THR A 427 -22.84 11.82 -0.68
C THR A 427 -23.62 12.97 -0.03
N THR A 428 -24.92 12.78 0.16
CA THR A 428 -25.78 13.78 0.80
C THR A 428 -25.35 14.07 2.23
N GLU A 429 -24.87 13.05 2.94
CA GLU A 429 -24.35 13.15 4.31
C GLU A 429 -23.12 14.05 4.37
N ILE A 430 -22.11 13.80 3.51
CA ILE A 430 -20.88 14.61 3.48
C ILE A 430 -21.18 16.04 3.04
N LYS A 431 -22.08 16.24 2.06
CA LYS A 431 -22.54 17.58 1.66
C LYS A 431 -23.14 18.34 2.84
N ASN A 432 -24.03 17.70 3.59
CA ASN A 432 -24.66 18.30 4.76
C ASN A 432 -23.66 18.62 5.87
N GLU A 433 -22.69 17.73 6.12
CA GLU A 433 -21.62 17.98 7.09
C GLU A 433 -20.74 19.17 6.70
N ILE A 434 -20.32 19.27 5.42
CA ILE A 434 -19.55 20.43 4.92
C ILE A 434 -20.39 21.71 5.00
N LEU A 435 -21.67 21.66 4.61
CA LEU A 435 -22.60 22.79 4.68
C LEU A 435 -22.72 23.32 6.11
N HIS A 436 -23.05 22.44 7.06
CA HIS A 436 -23.25 22.83 8.45
C HIS A 436 -21.95 23.25 9.13
N GLY A 437 -20.84 22.55 8.90
CA GLY A 437 -19.53 22.89 9.44
C GLY A 437 -19.05 24.27 8.96
N THR A 438 -19.18 24.54 7.66
CA THR A 438 -18.81 25.83 7.07
C THR A 438 -19.72 26.96 7.57
N ALA A 439 -21.04 26.76 7.59
CA ALA A 439 -21.98 27.76 8.08
C ALA A 439 -21.76 28.08 9.56
N PHE A 440 -21.45 27.08 10.39
CA PHE A 440 -21.14 27.26 11.80
C PHE A 440 -19.90 28.14 11.99
N GLU A 441 -18.80 27.82 11.32
CA GLU A 441 -17.53 28.53 11.48
C GLU A 441 -17.60 29.96 10.90
N ILE A 442 -18.20 30.16 9.71
CA ILE A 442 -18.45 31.51 9.14
C ILE A 442 -19.23 32.36 10.14
N THR A 443 -20.29 31.79 10.72
CA THR A 443 -21.13 32.51 11.69
C THR A 443 -20.37 32.86 12.97
N GLY A 444 -19.48 31.97 13.43
CA GLY A 444 -18.56 32.25 14.54
C GLY A 444 -17.68 33.46 14.25
N ARG A 445 -17.01 33.49 13.09
CA ARG A 445 -16.16 34.61 12.66
C ARG A 445 -16.94 35.90 12.47
N TYR A 446 -18.15 35.82 11.93
CA TYR A 446 -19.03 36.98 11.81
C TYR A 446 -19.37 37.54 13.20
N HIS A 447 -19.73 36.67 14.15
CA HIS A 447 -20.02 37.09 15.51
C HIS A 447 -18.86 37.83 16.16
N GLU A 448 -17.64 37.28 16.08
CA GLU A 448 -16.42 37.91 16.61
C GLU A 448 -16.21 39.32 16.02
N LEU A 449 -16.23 39.44 14.69
CA LEU A 449 -15.99 40.71 14.00
C LEU A 449 -17.08 41.76 14.32
N ALA A 450 -18.34 41.35 14.38
CA ALA A 450 -19.44 42.24 14.69
C ALA A 450 -19.41 42.69 16.17
N ALA A 451 -19.15 41.77 17.10
CA ALA A 451 -19.04 42.09 18.52
C ALA A 451 -17.90 43.07 18.79
N ASP A 452 -16.74 42.88 18.15
CA ASP A 452 -15.63 43.82 18.22
C ASP A 452 -15.99 45.20 17.68
N LEU A 453 -16.67 45.27 16.53
CA LEU A 453 -17.13 46.53 15.94
C LEU A 453 -18.06 47.29 16.89
N VAL A 454 -19.06 46.60 17.45
CA VAL A 454 -20.04 47.17 18.39
C VAL A 454 -19.35 47.63 19.67
N ASN A 455 -18.43 46.83 20.21
CA ASN A 455 -17.67 47.19 21.41
C ASN A 455 -16.81 48.44 21.19
N VAL A 456 -16.15 48.56 20.04
CA VAL A 456 -15.38 49.77 19.67
C VAL A 456 -16.29 50.98 19.50
N ALA A 457 -17.46 50.82 18.86
CA ALA A 457 -18.44 51.89 18.70
C ALA A 457 -18.94 52.42 20.05
N ARG A 458 -19.38 51.53 20.96
CA ARG A 458 -19.84 51.88 22.32
C ARG A 458 -18.76 52.57 23.17
N LYS A 459 -17.50 52.09 23.10
CA LYS A 459 -16.37 52.74 23.79
C LYS A 459 -16.06 54.14 23.24
N THR A 460 -16.15 54.29 21.92
CA THR A 460 -15.90 55.57 21.25
C THR A 460 -16.98 56.59 21.62
N GLU A 461 -18.26 56.18 21.59
CA GLU A 461 -19.39 57.01 21.97
C GLU A 461 -19.31 57.45 23.44
N SER A 462 -19.08 56.53 24.38
CA SER A 462 -18.97 56.89 25.80
C SER A 462 -17.80 57.84 26.07
N SER A 463 -16.71 57.74 25.31
CA SER A 463 -15.58 58.68 25.37
C SER A 463 -15.97 60.06 24.83
N LEU A 464 -16.68 60.12 23.70
CA LEU A 464 -17.19 61.36 23.11
C LEU A 464 -18.22 62.05 24.01
N GLN A 465 -19.12 61.28 24.63
CA GLN A 465 -20.08 61.79 25.62
C GLN A 465 -19.35 62.40 26.82
N LYS A 466 -18.31 61.73 27.37
CA LYS A 466 -17.48 62.30 28.45
C LYS A 466 -16.79 63.60 28.03
N ILE A 467 -16.27 63.68 26.80
CA ILE A 467 -15.65 64.90 26.26
C ILE A 467 -16.69 66.02 26.10
N ARG A 468 -17.88 65.71 25.54
CA ARG A 468 -18.99 66.67 25.40
C ARG A 468 -19.43 67.21 26.77
N LEU A 469 -19.63 66.33 27.75
CA LEU A 469 -20.00 66.71 29.13
C LEU A 469 -18.88 67.53 29.80
N GLY A 470 -17.61 67.20 29.57
CA GLY A 470 -16.46 67.95 30.07
C GLY A 470 -16.22 69.30 29.39
N ALA A 471 -16.68 69.47 28.15
CA ALA A 471 -16.69 70.74 27.43
C ALA A 471 -17.89 71.61 27.88
N GLN A 472 -19.08 71.01 28.03
CA GLN A 472 -20.27 71.69 28.55
C GLN A 472 -20.07 72.22 29.97
N ARG A 473 -19.40 71.45 30.85
CA ARG A 473 -19.03 71.91 32.21
C ARG A 473 -18.06 73.10 32.23
N ARG A 474 -17.24 73.29 31.18
CA ARG A 474 -16.32 74.43 31.06
C ARG A 474 -16.95 75.66 30.40
N ALA A 475 -18.04 75.49 29.65
CA ALA A 475 -18.68 76.54 28.88
C ALA A 475 -19.92 77.17 29.54
N GLY A 476 -20.33 76.73 30.73
CA GLY A 476 -21.41 77.38 31.50
C GLY A 476 -22.79 77.38 30.83
N ALA A 477 -23.07 76.43 29.92
CA ALA A 477 -24.33 76.36 29.19
C ALA A 477 -25.33 75.42 29.89
N SER A 478 -26.55 75.92 30.12
CA SER A 478 -27.70 75.19 30.68
C SER A 478 -28.17 74.05 29.77
N SER A 479 -28.63 72.97 30.39
CA SER A 479 -29.06 71.70 29.81
C SER A 479 -30.49 71.77 29.28
N ASP A 480 -30.70 72.20 28.03
CA ASP A 480 -31.97 71.96 27.32
C ASP A 480 -31.72 71.84 25.81
N VAL A 481 -31.22 70.68 25.40
CA VAL A 481 -31.47 70.15 24.05
C VAL A 481 -31.75 68.67 24.22
N SER A 482 -33.00 68.27 24.01
CA SER A 482 -33.41 66.88 23.87
C SER A 482 -32.76 66.31 22.61
N ASP A 483 -31.64 65.63 22.78
CA ASP A 483 -30.99 64.81 21.74
C ASP A 483 -31.88 63.59 21.42
N HIS A 484 -32.95 63.81 20.64
CA HIS A 484 -33.67 62.73 19.94
C HIS A 484 -32.91 62.25 18.68
N ASN A 485 -31.67 62.68 18.49
CA ASN A 485 -30.82 62.22 17.41
C ASN A 485 -30.25 60.83 17.76
N VAL A 486 -30.72 59.83 17.01
CA VAL A 486 -30.22 58.44 17.06
C VAL A 486 -28.69 58.45 17.02
N SER A 487 -28.07 57.73 17.98
CA SER A 487 -26.62 57.68 18.11
C SER A 487 -25.97 57.04 16.88
N ASP A 488 -24.73 57.44 16.57
CA ASP A 488 -23.91 56.76 15.56
C ASP A 488 -23.76 55.27 15.89
N THR A 489 -23.71 54.90 17.18
CA THR A 489 -23.66 53.50 17.62
C THR A 489 -24.97 52.77 17.32
N ASP A 490 -26.12 53.42 17.50
CA ASP A 490 -27.43 52.85 17.19
C ASP A 490 -27.59 52.64 15.68
N LYS A 491 -27.07 53.57 14.85
CA LYS A 491 -27.04 53.41 13.38
C LYS A 491 -26.16 52.24 12.96
N ILE A 492 -25.00 52.06 13.59
CA ILE A 492 -24.10 50.91 13.34
C ILE A 492 -24.78 49.59 13.75
N CYS A 493 -25.39 49.53 14.94
CA CYS A 493 -26.11 48.34 15.40
C CYS A 493 -27.32 48.03 14.49
N MET A 494 -28.05 49.05 14.05
CA MET A 494 -29.16 48.88 13.10
C MET A 494 -28.68 48.36 11.74
N GLN A 495 -27.56 48.86 11.21
CA GLN A 495 -27.00 48.32 9.97
C GLN A 495 -26.64 46.84 10.13
N LEU A 496 -25.93 46.49 11.21
CA LEU A 496 -25.58 45.09 11.48
C LEU A 496 -26.84 44.22 11.68
N PHE A 497 -27.87 44.74 12.34
CA PHE A 497 -29.13 44.02 12.51
C PHE A 497 -29.78 43.67 11.17
N LEU A 498 -29.85 44.62 10.23
CA LEU A 498 -30.33 44.36 8.87
C LEU A 498 -29.44 43.36 8.12
N ASP A 499 -28.12 43.47 8.30
CA ASP A 499 -27.15 42.55 7.70
C ASP A 499 -27.34 41.12 8.21
N ILE A 500 -27.57 40.93 9.51
CA ILE A 500 -27.75 39.63 10.15
C ILE A 500 -29.11 39.01 9.80
N GLN A 501 -30.16 39.82 9.66
CA GLN A 501 -31.44 39.34 9.14
C GLN A 501 -31.27 38.75 7.74
N GLU A 502 -30.61 39.47 6.84
CA GLU A 502 -30.37 38.99 5.48
C GLU A 502 -29.44 37.77 5.46
N TYR A 503 -28.39 37.77 6.27
CA TYR A 503 -27.51 36.60 6.45
C TYR A 503 -28.30 35.36 6.92
N GLY A 504 -29.22 35.52 7.88
CA GLY A 504 -30.11 34.46 8.34
C GLY A 504 -31.05 33.94 7.25
N ARG A 505 -31.61 34.80 6.40
CA ARG A 505 -32.39 34.39 5.22
C ARG A 505 -31.54 33.58 4.24
N ASN A 506 -30.31 34.01 3.99
CA ASN A 506 -29.39 33.31 3.09
C ASN A 506 -28.96 31.94 3.63
N LEU A 507 -28.76 31.81 4.96
CA LEU A 507 -28.54 30.50 5.61
C LEU A 507 -29.76 29.58 5.42
N ASN A 508 -30.97 30.10 5.66
CA ASN A 508 -32.19 29.32 5.51
C ASN A 508 -32.42 28.87 4.05
N ALA A 509 -32.06 29.72 3.07
CA ALA A 509 -32.11 29.37 1.65
C ALA A 509 -31.15 28.22 1.26
N LEU A 510 -30.09 28.01 2.04
CA LEU A 510 -29.19 26.86 1.91
C LEU A 510 -29.63 25.67 2.77
N GLY A 511 -30.77 25.74 3.46
CA GLY A 511 -31.27 24.69 4.35
C GLY A 511 -30.68 24.70 5.76
N VAL A 512 -29.98 25.77 6.15
CA VAL A 512 -29.40 25.91 7.50
C VAL A 512 -30.30 26.77 8.38
N ASP A 513 -30.82 26.19 9.46
CA ASP A 513 -31.53 26.93 10.49
C ASP A 513 -30.54 27.73 11.36
N ALA A 514 -30.42 29.02 11.05
CA ALA A 514 -29.55 29.95 11.76
C ALA A 514 -29.82 29.99 13.27
N ALA A 515 -31.08 29.78 13.71
CA ALA A 515 -31.42 29.79 15.12
C ALA A 515 -30.82 28.59 15.88
N LYS A 516 -30.34 27.55 15.21
CA LYS A 516 -29.62 26.43 15.86
C LYS A 516 -28.14 26.73 16.11
N ILE A 517 -27.58 27.76 15.48
CA ILE A 517 -26.16 28.11 15.64
C ILE A 517 -26.00 29.03 16.86
N PRO A 518 -25.27 28.62 17.91
CA PRO A 518 -25.09 29.45 19.11
C PRO A 518 -24.49 30.83 18.82
N ALA A 519 -23.48 30.89 17.95
CA ALA A 519 -22.87 32.15 17.54
C ALA A 519 -23.86 33.10 16.85
N PHE A 520 -24.83 32.56 16.10
CA PHE A 520 -25.88 33.37 15.48
C PHE A 520 -26.79 34.00 16.53
N ARG A 521 -27.16 33.25 17.58
CA ARG A 521 -27.97 33.78 18.69
C ARG A 521 -27.24 34.90 19.42
N SER A 522 -25.97 34.71 19.72
CA SER A 522 -25.12 35.74 20.35
C SER A 522 -24.97 36.97 19.45
N LEU A 523 -24.83 36.75 18.14
CA LEU A 523 -24.77 37.81 17.14
C LEU A 523 -26.09 38.60 17.08
N TRP A 524 -27.23 37.92 17.06
CA TRP A 524 -28.56 38.54 17.12
C TRP A 524 -28.73 39.38 18.38
N GLN A 525 -28.40 38.83 19.55
CA GLN A 525 -28.48 39.54 20.83
C GLN A 525 -27.56 40.77 20.90
N CYS A 526 -26.42 40.74 20.20
CA CYS A 526 -25.46 41.84 20.19
C CYS A 526 -26.01 43.10 19.52
N VAL A 527 -26.82 42.94 18.46
CA VAL A 527 -27.22 44.03 17.55
C VAL A 527 -28.71 44.30 17.51
N ALA A 528 -29.56 43.35 17.93
CA ALA A 528 -31.00 43.49 17.82
C ALA A 528 -31.54 44.58 18.76
N PRO A 529 -32.55 45.35 18.33
CA PRO A 529 -33.31 46.24 19.19
C PRO A 529 -33.87 45.51 20.42
N SER A 530 -33.97 46.19 21.56
CA SER A 530 -34.35 45.59 22.85
C SER A 530 -35.68 44.83 22.83
N ASP A 531 -36.61 45.24 21.97
CA ASP A 531 -37.92 44.60 21.75
C ASP A 531 -37.85 43.31 20.91
N ARG A 532 -36.74 43.06 20.20
CA ARG A 532 -36.54 41.93 19.28
C ARG A 532 -35.41 40.97 19.67
N GLN A 533 -34.72 41.23 20.78
CA GLN A 533 -33.59 40.38 21.22
C GLN A 533 -33.97 38.93 21.54
N ASN A 534 -35.22 38.69 21.97
CA ASN A 534 -35.69 37.38 22.42
C ASN A 534 -36.38 36.56 21.32
N THR A 535 -36.54 37.10 20.11
CA THR A 535 -37.24 36.43 19.01
C THR A 535 -36.48 36.61 17.71
N ILE A 536 -35.88 35.52 17.20
CA ILE A 536 -35.20 35.51 15.91
C ILE A 536 -36.24 35.28 14.83
N ASN A 537 -36.62 36.36 14.14
CA ASN A 537 -37.51 36.34 12.98
C ASN A 537 -36.90 37.19 11.87
N PHE A 538 -36.82 36.62 10.66
CA PHE A 538 -36.15 37.24 9.52
C PHE A 538 -37.07 38.16 8.74
#